data_AF-A0A349HNK3-F1
#
_entry.id   AF-A0A349HNK3-F1
#
_cell.length_a   1.000
_cell.length_b   1.000
_cell.length_c   1.000
_cell.angle_alpha   90.00
_cell.angle_beta   90.00
_cell.angle_gamma   90.00
#
_symmetry.space_group_name_H-M   'P 1'
#
loop_
_entity.id
_entity.type
_entity.pdbx_description
1 polymer ?
#
loop_
_entity_poly.entity_id
_entity_poly.type
_entity_poly.pdbx_seq_one_letter_code
_entity_poly.pdbx_strand_id
1 'polypeptide(L)'
;MMEEIEDMLGRPLKVSEKQKIITWLNKYKTKPYMMTQAFSYSVNNKKIKRFNYIESVVSAWYDAGVVDLDTMVEYLEKRNDRFSAYSRISKALGFNRTLTEAEMRTIDRWIDEWDFSMEMILKCLDNSTKINNPNLNYFDKILSDWYKNGFKTIEDLKNDKKPEKTKKETSKSKNKFHNFIQSEDISGDDLEKIAREKFKKKLNKLGLAIPEENNGNE
;
A
#
# COMPACT_ATOMS: atom_id res chain seq x y z
N MET A 1 1.20 14.73 -5.58
CA MET A 1 1.39 14.90 -7.04
C MET A 1 2.85 14.90 -7.47
N MET A 2 3.66 15.95 -7.22
CA MET A 2 5.02 16.01 -7.78
C MET A 2 5.93 14.91 -7.23
N GLU A 3 5.89 14.67 -5.92
CA GLU A 3 6.61 13.57 -5.26
C GLU A 3 6.23 12.21 -5.86
N GLU A 4 4.93 11.93 -6.02
CA GLU A 4 4.47 10.69 -6.67
C GLU A 4 4.99 10.55 -8.11
N ILE A 5 5.06 11.64 -8.87
CA ILE A 5 5.63 11.63 -10.22
C ILE A 5 7.13 11.33 -10.17
N GLU A 6 7.86 11.91 -9.22
CA GLU A 6 9.29 11.64 -8.99
C GLU A 6 9.52 10.16 -8.64
N ASP A 7 8.66 9.59 -7.80
CA ASP A 7 8.67 8.17 -7.45
C ASP A 7 8.47 7.27 -8.68
N MET A 8 7.47 7.57 -9.51
CA MET A 8 7.22 6.84 -10.77
C MET A 8 8.40 6.94 -11.74
N LEU A 9 9.01 8.12 -11.84
CA LEU A 9 10.17 8.33 -12.70
C LEU A 9 11.44 7.67 -12.14
N GLY A 10 11.51 7.45 -10.82
CA GLY A 10 12.67 6.93 -10.11
C GLY A 10 13.79 7.95 -9.95
N ARG A 11 13.47 9.25 -10.02
CA ARG A 11 14.42 10.36 -9.85
C ARG A 11 13.70 11.68 -9.56
N PRO A 12 14.39 12.68 -8.98
CA PRO A 12 13.87 14.03 -8.88
C PRO A 12 13.54 14.63 -10.25
N LEU A 13 12.50 15.47 -10.28
CA LEU A 13 12.13 16.26 -11.45
C LEU A 13 13.05 17.47 -11.54
N LYS A 14 13.53 17.76 -12.75
CA LYS A 14 14.24 19.01 -13.05
C LYS A 14 13.26 20.18 -12.95
N VAL A 15 13.78 21.39 -12.71
CA VAL A 15 12.97 22.62 -12.66
C VAL A 15 12.15 22.82 -13.95
N SER A 16 12.76 22.59 -15.11
CA SER A 16 12.06 22.68 -16.41
C SER A 16 10.96 21.64 -16.58
N GLU A 17 11.09 20.45 -15.98
CA GLU A 17 10.06 19.40 -15.99
C GLU A 17 8.89 19.79 -15.08
N LYS A 18 9.17 20.35 -13.89
CA LYS A 18 8.14 20.89 -12.99
C LYS A 18 7.34 22.02 -13.67
N GLN A 19 8.03 22.93 -14.36
CA GLN A 19 7.39 24.01 -15.13
C GLN A 19 6.48 23.47 -16.24
N LYS A 20 6.90 22.42 -16.97
CA LYS A 20 6.05 21.77 -17.97
C LYS A 20 4.79 21.19 -17.37
N ILE A 21 4.91 20.46 -16.25
CA ILE A 21 3.75 19.86 -15.56
C ILE A 21 2.77 20.95 -15.11
N ILE A 22 3.27 22.05 -14.54
CA ILE A 22 2.44 23.20 -14.14
C ILE A 22 1.77 23.84 -15.36
N THR A 23 2.50 23.99 -16.47
CA THR A 23 1.95 24.51 -17.73
C THR A 23 0.81 23.63 -18.24
N TRP A 24 0.95 22.30 -18.19
CA TRP A 24 -0.10 21.37 -18.59
C TRP A 24 -1.31 21.41 -17.68
N LEU A 25 -1.12 21.52 -16.35
CA LEU A 25 -2.24 21.69 -15.41
C LEU A 25 -3.11 22.90 -15.77
N ASN A 26 -2.47 24.03 -16.07
CA ASN A 26 -3.16 25.27 -16.43
C ASN A 26 -3.78 25.19 -17.83
N LYS A 27 -3.01 24.72 -18.82
CA LYS A 27 -3.43 24.63 -20.22
C LYS A 27 -4.64 23.71 -20.41
N TYR A 28 -4.60 22.53 -19.82
CA TYR A 28 -5.65 21.51 -19.96
C TYR A 28 -6.66 21.54 -18.80
N LYS A 29 -6.57 22.53 -17.90
CA LYS A 29 -7.44 22.69 -16.72
C LYS A 29 -7.63 21.39 -15.92
N THR A 30 -6.60 20.55 -15.87
CA THR A 30 -6.71 19.21 -15.28
C THR A 30 -6.40 19.24 -13.79
N LYS A 31 -7.02 18.35 -13.02
CA LYS A 31 -6.78 18.24 -11.59
C LYS A 31 -5.40 17.61 -11.31
N PRO A 32 -4.69 17.98 -10.22
CA PRO A 32 -3.41 17.38 -9.86
C PRO A 32 -3.42 15.84 -9.82
N TYR A 33 -4.51 15.26 -9.33
CA TYR A 33 -4.68 13.81 -9.30
C TYR A 33 -4.81 13.17 -10.70
N MET A 34 -5.47 13.85 -11.65
CA MET A 34 -5.56 13.36 -13.02
C MET A 34 -4.20 13.42 -13.73
N MET A 35 -3.40 14.42 -13.39
CA MET A 35 -2.01 14.49 -13.84
C MET A 35 -1.19 13.31 -13.31
N THR A 36 -1.28 12.94 -12.02
CA THR A 36 -0.59 11.73 -11.52
C THR A 36 -1.06 10.46 -12.23
N GLN A 37 -2.36 10.34 -12.53
CA GLN A 37 -2.87 9.21 -13.30
C GLN A 37 -2.31 9.17 -14.73
N ALA A 38 -2.16 10.31 -15.41
CA ALA A 38 -1.55 10.36 -16.74
C ALA A 38 -0.09 9.91 -16.74
N PHE A 39 0.65 10.30 -15.70
CA PHE A 39 2.01 9.81 -15.46
C PHE A 39 2.03 8.32 -15.14
N SER A 40 1.15 7.82 -14.28
CA SER A 40 1.05 6.38 -13.97
C SER A 40 0.70 5.54 -15.19
N TYR A 41 -0.26 5.98 -16.00
CA TYR A 41 -0.60 5.36 -17.27
C TYR A 41 0.60 5.31 -18.22
N SER A 42 1.33 6.42 -18.34
CA SER A 42 2.46 6.49 -19.27
C SER A 42 3.66 5.68 -18.79
N VAL A 43 4.03 5.83 -17.52
CA VAL A 43 5.26 5.30 -16.94
C VAL A 43 5.08 3.88 -16.43
N ASN A 44 4.10 3.64 -15.56
CA ASN A 44 3.92 2.34 -14.91
C ASN A 44 3.28 1.33 -15.85
N ASN A 45 2.28 1.75 -16.65
CA ASN A 45 1.58 0.87 -17.58
C ASN A 45 2.26 0.79 -18.96
N LYS A 46 2.43 1.91 -19.67
CA LYS A 46 3.03 1.90 -21.02
C LYS A 46 4.56 1.86 -21.04
N LYS A 47 5.23 1.96 -19.88
CA LYS A 47 6.70 1.98 -19.74
C LYS A 47 7.39 3.11 -20.53
N ILE A 48 6.70 4.24 -20.74
CA ILE A 48 7.20 5.40 -21.47
C ILE A 48 7.34 6.59 -20.54
N LYS A 49 8.60 7.00 -20.28
CA LYS A 49 8.95 8.16 -19.43
C LYS A 49 9.13 9.48 -20.20
N ARG A 50 8.91 9.49 -21.52
CA ARG A 50 9.14 10.67 -22.37
C ARG A 50 8.04 11.70 -22.15
N PHE A 51 8.41 12.91 -21.73
CA PHE A 51 7.45 13.98 -21.42
C PHE A 51 6.52 14.34 -22.59
N ASN A 52 7.02 14.33 -23.83
CA ASN A 52 6.18 14.62 -25.00
C ASN A 52 5.07 13.57 -25.20
N TYR A 53 5.36 12.31 -24.86
CA TYR A 53 4.33 11.26 -24.87
C TYR A 53 3.30 11.50 -23.76
N ILE A 54 3.76 11.84 -22.57
CA ILE A 54 2.88 12.15 -21.43
C ILE A 54 1.97 13.34 -21.76
N GLU A 55 2.51 14.38 -22.41
CA GLU A 55 1.70 15.51 -22.90
C GLU A 55 0.62 15.06 -23.89
N SER A 56 0.97 14.16 -24.82
CA SER A 56 -0.02 13.63 -25.78
C SER A 56 -1.15 12.86 -25.09
N VAL A 57 -0.83 12.13 -24.01
CA VAL A 57 -1.84 11.45 -23.18
C VAL A 57 -2.74 12.47 -22.50
N VAL A 58 -2.15 13.49 -21.86
CA VAL A 58 -2.90 14.55 -21.16
C VAL A 58 -3.81 15.31 -22.14
N SER A 59 -3.29 15.66 -23.33
CA SER A 59 -4.09 16.31 -24.38
C SER A 59 -5.24 15.42 -24.84
N ALA A 60 -4.97 14.14 -25.14
CA ALA A 60 -6.00 13.22 -25.58
C ALA A 60 -7.10 13.00 -24.52
N TRP A 61 -6.74 12.96 -23.24
CA TRP A 61 -7.69 12.89 -22.13
C TRP A 61 -8.52 14.17 -22.03
N TYR A 62 -7.90 15.32 -22.17
CA TYR A 62 -8.60 16.61 -22.19
C TYR A 62 -9.60 16.69 -23.35
N ASP A 63 -9.17 16.36 -24.57
CA ASP A 63 -10.00 16.40 -25.78
C ASP A 63 -11.19 15.42 -25.69
N ALA A 64 -11.01 14.32 -24.95
CA ALA A 64 -12.06 13.33 -24.68
C ALA A 64 -12.93 13.65 -23.46
N GLY A 65 -12.71 14.76 -22.77
CA GLY A 65 -13.49 15.14 -21.58
C GLY A 65 -13.20 14.30 -20.32
N VAL A 66 -12.03 13.67 -20.23
CA VAL A 66 -11.61 12.86 -19.08
C VAL A 66 -11.13 13.78 -17.95
N VAL A 67 -11.94 13.93 -16.91
CA VAL A 67 -11.73 14.92 -15.82
C VAL A 67 -11.66 14.30 -14.43
N ASP A 68 -11.99 13.02 -14.30
CA ASP A 68 -11.98 12.23 -13.06
C ASP A 68 -11.78 10.74 -13.36
N LEU A 69 -11.76 9.91 -12.30
CA LEU A 69 -11.60 8.46 -12.44
C LEU A 69 -12.73 7.81 -13.22
N ASP A 70 -13.94 8.35 -13.14
CA ASP A 70 -15.14 7.73 -13.71
C ASP A 70 -15.10 7.86 -15.22
N THR A 71 -14.92 9.10 -15.68
CA THR A 71 -14.69 9.41 -17.09
C THR A 71 -13.44 8.74 -17.65
N MET A 72 -12.39 8.56 -16.84
CA MET A 72 -11.18 7.83 -17.24
C MET A 72 -11.44 6.34 -17.46
N VAL A 73 -12.12 5.68 -16.51
CA VAL A 73 -12.46 4.26 -16.63
C VAL A 73 -13.29 4.05 -17.90
N GLU A 74 -14.35 4.85 -18.10
CA GLU A 74 -15.18 4.75 -19.30
C GLU A 74 -14.39 4.97 -20.60
N TYR A 75 -13.50 5.96 -20.62
CA TYR A 75 -12.65 6.26 -21.78
C TYR A 75 -11.70 5.10 -22.13
N LEU A 76 -11.11 4.46 -21.12
CA LEU A 76 -10.16 3.37 -21.29
C LEU A 76 -10.84 2.04 -21.61
N GLU A 77 -12.03 1.78 -21.03
CA GLU A 77 -12.84 0.59 -21.33
C GLU A 77 -13.26 0.58 -22.80
N LYS A 78 -13.72 1.72 -23.33
CA LYS A 78 -14.07 1.87 -24.77
C LYS A 78 -12.90 1.60 -25.71
N ARG A 79 -11.66 1.73 -25.21
CA ARG A 79 -10.43 1.46 -25.95
C ARG A 79 -9.85 0.07 -25.70
N ASN A 80 -10.52 -0.74 -24.89
CA ASN A 80 -10.03 -2.04 -24.42
C ASN A 80 -8.60 -1.95 -23.82
N ASP A 81 -8.31 -0.86 -23.11
CA ASP A 81 -7.02 -0.67 -22.46
C ASP A 81 -7.02 -1.33 -21.07
N ARG A 82 -6.00 -2.15 -20.78
CA ARG A 82 -5.84 -2.83 -19.49
C ARG A 82 -5.82 -1.85 -18.30
N PHE A 83 -5.42 -0.60 -18.51
CA PHE A 83 -5.43 0.40 -17.45
C PHE A 83 -6.84 0.68 -16.91
N SER A 84 -7.90 0.41 -17.69
CA SER A 84 -9.27 0.48 -17.18
C SER A 84 -9.51 -0.45 -15.98
N ALA A 85 -8.99 -1.67 -16.02
CA ALA A 85 -9.07 -2.63 -14.93
C ALA A 85 -8.37 -2.11 -13.67
N TYR A 86 -7.16 -1.57 -13.82
CA TYR A 86 -6.41 -0.98 -12.70
C TYR A 86 -7.16 0.21 -12.09
N SER A 87 -7.65 1.13 -12.92
CA SER A 87 -8.40 2.30 -12.46
C SER A 87 -9.70 1.90 -11.75
N ARG A 88 -10.41 0.90 -12.27
CA ARG A 88 -11.66 0.38 -11.68
C ARG A 88 -11.42 -0.26 -10.32
N ILE A 89 -10.37 -1.07 -10.18
CA ILE A 89 -9.96 -1.69 -8.92
C ILE A 89 -9.49 -0.62 -7.92
N SER A 90 -8.65 0.33 -8.36
CA SER A 90 -8.19 1.45 -7.52
C SER A 90 -9.36 2.27 -6.98
N LYS A 91 -10.36 2.54 -7.82
CA LYS A 91 -11.60 3.23 -7.43
C LYS A 91 -12.39 2.41 -6.40
N ALA A 92 -12.59 1.12 -6.64
CA ALA A 92 -13.33 0.24 -5.74
C ALA A 92 -12.67 0.14 -4.35
N LEU A 93 -11.35 0.23 -4.29
CA LEU A 93 -10.58 0.27 -3.04
C LEU A 93 -10.58 1.67 -2.37
N GLY A 94 -11.15 2.69 -3.01
CA GLY A 94 -11.13 4.06 -2.49
C GLY A 94 -9.73 4.69 -2.45
N PHE A 95 -8.81 4.24 -3.31
CA PHE A 95 -7.46 4.77 -3.34
C PHE A 95 -7.42 6.19 -3.94
N ASN A 96 -6.99 7.14 -3.11
CA ASN A 96 -6.68 8.52 -3.54
C ASN A 96 -5.25 8.66 -4.07
N ARG A 97 -4.59 7.56 -4.42
CA ARG A 97 -3.25 7.49 -5.01
C ARG A 97 -3.25 6.64 -6.28
N THR A 98 -2.15 6.67 -7.02
CA THR A 98 -1.94 5.72 -8.12
C THR A 98 -1.53 4.34 -7.59
N LEU A 99 -1.82 3.30 -8.36
CA LEU A 99 -1.29 1.96 -8.09
C LEU A 99 0.20 1.90 -8.43
N THR A 100 0.94 1.22 -7.57
CA THR A 100 2.34 0.88 -7.82
C THR A 100 2.44 -0.20 -8.88
N GLU A 101 3.60 -0.34 -9.52
CA GLU A 101 3.79 -1.43 -10.48
C GLU A 101 3.65 -2.83 -9.85
N ALA A 102 4.01 -2.98 -8.58
CA ALA A 102 3.85 -4.24 -7.87
C ALA A 102 2.37 -4.59 -7.68
N GLU A 103 1.53 -3.60 -7.38
CA GLU A 103 0.08 -3.78 -7.29
C GLU A 103 -0.54 -4.08 -8.65
N MET A 104 -0.11 -3.40 -9.72
CA MET A 104 -0.55 -3.71 -11.08
C MET A 104 -0.23 -5.16 -11.44
N ARG A 105 0.99 -5.65 -11.15
CA ARG A 105 1.36 -7.06 -11.36
C ARG A 105 0.50 -8.03 -10.57
N THR A 106 0.11 -7.67 -9.35
CA THR A 106 -0.82 -8.48 -8.56
C THR A 106 -2.19 -8.56 -9.24
N ILE A 107 -2.69 -7.45 -9.79
CA ILE A 107 -3.95 -7.42 -10.54
C ILE A 107 -3.83 -8.23 -11.84
N ASP A 108 -2.71 -8.12 -12.56
CA ASP A 108 -2.46 -8.89 -13.77
C ASP A 108 -2.54 -10.39 -13.49
N ARG A 109 -1.93 -10.86 -12.39
CA ARG A 109 -2.07 -12.26 -11.97
C ARG A 109 -3.52 -12.66 -11.73
N TRP A 110 -4.34 -11.81 -11.11
CA TRP A 110 -5.76 -12.13 -10.88
C TRP A 110 -6.51 -12.34 -12.20
N ILE A 111 -6.22 -11.51 -13.20
CA ILE A 111 -6.95 -11.52 -14.47
C ILE A 111 -6.37 -12.57 -15.43
N ASP A 112 -5.05 -12.59 -15.61
CA ASP A 112 -4.39 -13.35 -16.67
C ASP A 112 -3.99 -14.76 -16.20
N GLU A 113 -3.53 -14.93 -14.95
CA GLU A 113 -3.11 -16.25 -14.45
C GLU A 113 -4.26 -17.00 -13.77
N TRP A 114 -5.08 -16.31 -12.99
CA TRP A 114 -6.20 -16.92 -12.25
C TRP A 114 -7.52 -16.87 -13.01
N ASP A 115 -7.57 -16.17 -14.16
CA ASP A 115 -8.73 -16.10 -15.03
C ASP A 115 -9.98 -15.59 -14.30
N PHE A 116 -9.79 -14.70 -13.31
CA PHE A 116 -10.90 -14.09 -12.60
C PHE A 116 -11.54 -12.99 -13.44
N SER A 117 -12.86 -13.04 -13.53
CA SER A 117 -13.64 -11.95 -14.11
C SER A 117 -13.51 -10.68 -13.24
N MET A 118 -13.66 -9.52 -13.87
CA MET A 118 -13.71 -8.25 -13.14
C MET A 118 -14.83 -8.24 -12.09
N GLU A 119 -15.94 -8.91 -12.37
CA GLU A 119 -17.06 -9.05 -11.43
C GLU A 119 -16.65 -9.82 -10.17
N MET A 120 -15.91 -10.92 -10.34
CA MET A 120 -15.39 -11.74 -9.24
C MET A 120 -14.41 -10.95 -8.38
N ILE A 121 -13.50 -10.20 -9.01
CA ILE A 121 -12.55 -9.33 -8.31
C ILE A 121 -13.31 -8.27 -7.52
N LEU A 122 -14.23 -7.54 -8.14
CA LEU A 122 -15.02 -6.51 -7.46
C LEU A 122 -15.85 -7.09 -6.32
N LYS A 123 -16.38 -8.31 -6.46
CA LYS A 123 -17.08 -9.01 -5.38
C LYS A 123 -16.18 -9.30 -4.18
N CYS A 124 -14.92 -9.68 -4.43
CA CYS A 124 -13.92 -9.80 -3.37
C CYS A 124 -13.70 -8.44 -2.68
N LEU A 125 -13.64 -7.37 -3.45
CA LEU A 125 -13.42 -6.01 -2.95
C LEU A 125 -14.64 -5.43 -2.24
N ASP A 126 -15.88 -5.83 -2.51
CA ASP A 126 -17.06 -5.32 -1.78
C ASP A 126 -16.98 -5.60 -0.27
N ASN A 127 -16.35 -6.73 0.11
CA ASN A 127 -16.08 -7.06 1.51
C ASN A 127 -15.12 -6.04 2.19
N SER A 128 -14.42 -5.22 1.41
CA SER A 128 -13.46 -4.20 1.87
C SER A 128 -14.10 -2.96 2.46
N THR A 129 -15.38 -2.69 2.18
CA THR A 129 -16.10 -1.48 2.65
C THR A 129 -16.12 -1.33 4.17
N LYS A 130 -15.73 -2.40 4.90
CA LYS A 130 -15.61 -2.45 6.36
C LYS A 130 -14.17 -2.23 6.88
N ILE A 131 -13.20 -1.96 6.01
CA ILE A 131 -11.77 -1.87 6.32
C ILE A 131 -11.29 -0.43 6.11
N ASN A 132 -10.82 0.22 7.19
CA ASN A 132 -10.38 1.63 7.15
C ASN A 132 -9.11 1.87 6.31
N ASN A 133 -8.36 0.83 5.95
CA ASN A 133 -7.15 0.93 5.13
C ASN A 133 -7.01 -0.32 4.23
N PRO A 134 -7.74 -0.38 3.11
CA PRO A 134 -7.66 -1.51 2.21
C PRO A 134 -6.23 -1.70 1.68
N ASN A 135 -5.75 -2.94 1.66
CA ASN A 135 -4.44 -3.31 1.15
C ASN A 135 -4.60 -4.42 0.12
N LEU A 136 -4.01 -4.27 -1.07
CA LEU A 136 -4.08 -5.27 -2.14
C LEU A 136 -3.66 -6.67 -1.67
N ASN A 137 -2.67 -6.77 -0.79
CA ASN A 137 -2.18 -8.04 -0.26
C ASN A 137 -3.23 -8.80 0.57
N TYR A 138 -4.22 -8.11 1.13
CA TYR A 138 -5.31 -8.75 1.84
C TYR A 138 -6.26 -9.44 0.85
N PHE A 139 -6.64 -8.74 -0.23
CA PHE A 139 -7.50 -9.29 -1.28
C PHE A 139 -6.81 -10.37 -2.08
N ASP A 140 -5.50 -10.24 -2.31
CA ASP A 140 -4.70 -11.27 -2.96
C ASP A 140 -4.77 -12.61 -2.24
N LYS A 141 -4.82 -12.61 -0.90
CA LYS A 141 -4.99 -13.84 -0.11
C LYS A 141 -6.35 -14.48 -0.33
N ILE A 142 -7.41 -13.68 -0.31
CA ILE A 142 -8.78 -14.16 -0.52
C ILE A 142 -8.90 -14.74 -1.94
N LEU A 143 -8.47 -14.01 -2.96
CA LEU A 143 -8.51 -14.44 -4.35
C LEU A 143 -7.61 -15.67 -4.58
N SER A 144 -6.46 -15.75 -3.91
CA SER A 144 -5.60 -16.94 -3.96
C SER A 144 -6.30 -18.18 -3.37
N ASP A 145 -7.04 -18.03 -2.28
CA ASP A 145 -7.77 -19.13 -1.66
C ASP A 145 -8.96 -19.56 -2.53
N TRP A 146 -9.68 -18.61 -3.14
CA TRP A 146 -10.71 -18.90 -4.14
C TRP A 146 -10.13 -19.66 -5.33
N TYR A 147 -8.98 -19.23 -5.85
CA TYR A 147 -8.31 -19.90 -6.97
C TYR A 147 -7.91 -21.33 -6.62
N LYS A 148 -7.33 -21.57 -5.43
CA LYS A 148 -6.97 -22.92 -4.96
C LYS A 148 -8.18 -23.83 -4.77
N ASN A 149 -9.32 -23.27 -4.37
CA ASN A 149 -10.58 -24.00 -4.22
C ASN A 149 -11.33 -24.18 -5.55
N GLY A 150 -10.79 -23.66 -6.66
CA GLY A 150 -11.39 -23.77 -7.98
C GLY A 150 -12.64 -22.91 -8.19
N PHE A 151 -12.86 -21.89 -7.36
CA PHE A 151 -13.99 -20.97 -7.53
C PHE A 151 -13.71 -20.05 -8.70
N LYS A 152 -14.59 -20.04 -9.70
CA LYS A 152 -14.44 -19.19 -10.89
C LYS A 152 -15.63 -18.26 -11.12
N THR A 153 -16.77 -18.59 -10.52
CA THR A 153 -18.03 -17.87 -10.67
C THR A 153 -18.52 -17.35 -9.33
N ILE A 154 -19.40 -16.34 -9.36
CA ILE A 154 -19.98 -15.79 -8.13
C ILE A 154 -20.83 -16.84 -7.42
N GLU A 155 -21.42 -17.77 -8.16
CA GLU A 155 -22.17 -18.91 -7.62
C GLU A 155 -21.30 -19.82 -6.75
N ASP A 156 -20.03 -20.02 -7.14
CA ASP A 156 -19.08 -20.86 -6.38
C ASP A 156 -18.80 -20.28 -4.99
N LEU A 157 -18.93 -18.96 -4.82
CA LEU A 157 -18.72 -18.27 -3.55
C LEU A 157 -19.72 -18.67 -2.47
N LYS A 158 -20.85 -19.31 -2.81
CA LYS A 158 -21.76 -19.89 -1.80
C LYS A 158 -21.06 -20.96 -0.96
N ASN A 159 -20.04 -21.61 -1.53
CA ASN A 159 -19.23 -22.63 -0.87
C ASN A 159 -17.98 -22.05 -0.18
N ASP A 160 -17.76 -20.73 -0.29
CA ASP A 160 -16.75 -20.02 0.48
C ASP A 160 -17.17 -19.97 1.94
N LYS A 161 -16.92 -21.08 2.65
CA LYS A 161 -16.96 -21.13 4.11
C LYS A 161 -15.81 -20.25 4.58
N LYS A 162 -16.08 -18.95 4.75
CA LYS A 162 -15.20 -18.05 5.49
C LYS A 162 -14.72 -18.84 6.69
N PRO A 163 -13.40 -18.97 6.94
CA PRO A 163 -12.98 -19.49 8.21
C PRO A 163 -13.70 -18.61 9.21
N GLU A 164 -14.62 -19.20 9.97
CA GLU A 164 -15.05 -18.57 11.20
C GLU A 164 -13.74 -18.13 11.83
N LYS A 165 -13.71 -16.91 12.36
CA LYS A 165 -12.68 -16.59 13.31
C LYS A 165 -12.90 -17.60 14.44
N THR A 166 -12.38 -18.82 14.31
CA THR A 166 -11.87 -19.59 15.41
C THR A 166 -11.04 -18.54 16.09
N LYS A 167 -11.60 -18.01 17.19
CA LYS A 167 -10.83 -17.40 18.24
C LYS A 167 -9.68 -18.37 18.35
N LYS A 168 -8.52 -18.01 17.77
CA LYS A 168 -7.33 -18.81 17.98
C LYS A 168 -7.26 -18.79 19.49
N GLU A 169 -7.58 -19.92 20.11
CA GLU A 169 -7.17 -20.18 21.46
C GLU A 169 -5.72 -19.74 21.45
N THR A 170 -5.47 -18.68 22.20
CA THR A 170 -4.15 -18.14 22.36
C THR A 170 -3.39 -19.25 23.06
N SER A 171 -2.84 -20.18 22.28
CA SER A 171 -1.71 -20.97 22.70
C SER A 171 -0.70 -19.91 23.11
N LYS A 172 -0.58 -19.73 24.42
CA LYS A 172 0.31 -18.76 25.06
C LYS A 172 1.72 -19.09 24.59
N SER A 173 2.09 -18.57 23.43
CA SER A 173 3.47 -18.30 23.10
C SER A 173 3.94 -17.41 24.23
N LYS A 174 4.76 -17.98 25.13
CA LYS A 174 5.46 -17.24 26.17
C LYS A 174 6.39 -16.25 25.48
N ASN A 175 5.82 -15.13 25.03
CA ASN A 175 6.57 -13.98 24.59
C ASN A 175 7.36 -13.51 25.81
N LYS A 176 8.69 -13.49 25.67
CA LYS A 176 9.70 -13.18 26.69
C LYS A 176 9.69 -11.71 27.16
N PHE A 177 8.53 -11.05 27.07
CA PHE A 177 8.26 -9.66 27.41
C PHE A 177 7.20 -9.51 28.53
N HIS A 178 6.79 -10.61 29.17
CA HIS A 178 5.81 -10.61 30.27
C HIS A 178 6.38 -11.06 31.63
N ASN A 179 7.66 -10.80 31.89
CA ASN A 179 8.21 -10.82 33.25
C ASN A 179 8.37 -9.39 33.78
N PHE A 180 7.33 -8.55 33.61
CA PHE A 180 7.22 -7.34 34.42
C PHE A 180 6.80 -7.82 35.80
N ILE A 181 7.72 -7.74 36.76
CA ILE A 181 7.44 -8.07 38.15
C ILE A 181 6.39 -7.06 38.64
N GLN A 182 5.13 -7.48 38.68
CA GLN A 182 4.13 -6.86 39.54
C GLN A 182 4.23 -7.58 40.88
N SER A 183 5.07 -7.07 41.76
CA SER A 183 4.98 -7.38 43.18
C SER A 183 4.92 -6.06 43.90
N GLU A 184 3.81 -5.84 44.60
CA GLU A 184 3.50 -4.62 45.36
C GLU A 184 4.43 -4.44 46.59
N ASP A 185 5.45 -5.29 46.75
CA ASP A 185 6.36 -5.34 47.90
C ASP A 185 7.85 -5.05 47.58
N ILE A 186 8.17 -4.46 46.42
CA ILE A 186 9.58 -4.11 46.10
C ILE A 186 9.83 -2.62 46.40
N SER A 187 10.69 -2.35 47.37
CA SER A 187 11.13 -0.98 47.72
C SER A 187 11.88 -0.32 46.56
N GLY A 188 11.87 1.02 46.51
CA GLY A 188 12.61 1.79 45.49
C GLY A 188 14.09 1.41 45.40
N ASP A 189 14.71 1.11 46.54
CA ASP A 189 16.12 0.70 46.61
C ASP A 189 16.39 -0.67 45.98
N ASP A 190 15.42 -1.59 46.08
CA ASP A 190 15.52 -2.92 45.48
C ASP A 190 15.42 -2.85 43.95
N LEU A 191 14.60 -1.93 43.42
CA LEU A 191 14.50 -1.68 41.98
C LEU A 191 15.81 -1.10 41.44
N GLU A 192 16.42 -0.15 42.14
CA GLU A 192 17.69 0.43 41.72
C GLU A 192 18.81 -0.63 41.71
N LYS A 193 18.87 -1.48 42.73
CA LYS A 193 19.84 -2.59 42.80
C LYS A 193 19.68 -3.57 41.64
N ILE A 194 18.44 -3.96 41.32
CA ILE A 194 18.14 -4.85 40.19
C ILE A 194 18.52 -4.19 38.85
N ALA A 195 18.25 -2.89 38.70
CA ALA A 195 18.61 -2.13 37.52
C ALA A 195 20.13 -2.05 37.35
N ARG A 196 20.87 -1.68 38.42
CA ARG A 196 22.34 -1.63 38.44
C ARG A 196 22.97 -2.99 38.12
N GLU A 197 22.44 -4.08 38.69
CA GLU A 197 22.89 -5.45 38.40
C GLU A 197 22.73 -5.83 36.92
N LYS A 198 21.56 -5.56 36.34
CA LYS A 198 21.30 -5.84 34.91
C LYS A 198 22.17 -4.97 34.01
N PHE A 199 22.35 -3.70 34.36
CA PHE A 199 23.21 -2.77 33.63
C PHE A 199 24.67 -3.21 33.66
N LYS A 200 25.19 -3.58 34.84
CA LYS A 200 26.55 -4.13 35.02
C LYS A 200 26.79 -5.41 34.22
N LYS A 201 25.83 -6.34 34.23
CA LYS A 201 25.89 -7.57 33.41
C LYS A 201 25.92 -7.25 31.91
N LYS A 202 25.17 -6.23 31.47
CA LYS A 202 25.15 -5.78 30.07
C LYS A 202 26.46 -5.12 29.66
N LEU A 203 27.04 -4.27 30.51
CA LEU A 203 28.34 -3.62 30.27
C LEU A 203 29.47 -4.65 30.19
N ASN A 204 29.53 -5.62 31.11
CA ASN A 204 30.51 -6.72 31.05
C ASN A 204 30.38 -7.54 29.76
N LYS A 205 29.15 -7.81 29.31
CA LYS A 205 28.91 -8.52 28.04
C LYS A 205 29.39 -7.71 26.82
N LEU A 206 29.42 -6.40 26.92
CA LEU A 206 29.86 -5.48 25.87
C LEU A 206 31.35 -5.09 25.99
N GLY A 207 32.07 -5.60 27.00
CA GLY A 207 33.48 -5.26 27.23
C GLY A 207 33.72 -3.81 27.64
N LEU A 208 32.70 -3.13 28.17
CA LEU A 208 32.76 -1.73 28.56
C LEU A 208 32.94 -1.60 30.08
N ALA A 209 33.86 -0.75 30.52
CA ALA A 209 34.05 -0.44 31.94
C ALA A 209 32.90 0.42 32.48
N ILE A 210 32.53 0.22 33.74
CA ILE A 210 31.49 1.01 34.41
C ILE A 210 32.07 2.40 34.71
N PRO A 211 31.40 3.50 34.33
CA PRO A 211 31.82 4.85 34.74
C PRO A 211 31.73 4.96 36.26
N GLU A 212 32.78 5.42 36.93
CA GLU A 212 32.72 5.71 38.37
C GLU A 212 31.80 6.93 38.61
N GLU A 213 30.80 6.76 39.49
CA GLU A 213 29.94 7.86 39.92
C GLU A 213 30.78 8.84 40.75
N ASN A 214 31.12 9.98 40.15
CA ASN A 214 31.69 11.12 40.85
C ASN A 214 30.61 11.70 41.76
N ASN A 215 30.62 11.35 43.04
CA ASN A 215 29.75 11.95 44.05
C ASN A 215 30.16 13.42 44.23
N GLY A 216 29.51 14.29 43.47
CA GLY A 216 29.58 15.74 43.65
C GLY A 216 28.97 16.12 44.99
N ASN A 217 29.82 16.19 46.01
CA ASN A 217 29.60 17.03 47.18
C ASN A 217 30.31 18.35 46.91
N GLU A 218 29.55 19.36 46.49
CA GLU A 218 29.67 20.77 46.90
C GLU A 218 28.48 21.58 46.36
#